data_AF-A0A3A0E1J3-F1
#
_entry.id   AF-A0A3A0E1J3-F1
#
_cell.length_a   1.000
_cell.length_b   1.000
_cell.length_c   1.000
_cell.angle_alpha   90.00
_cell.angle_beta   90.00
_cell.angle_gamma   90.00
#
_symmetry.space_group_name_H-M   'P 1'
#
loop_
_entity.id
_entity.type
_entity.pdbx_description
1 polymer ?
#
loop_
_entity_poly.entity_id
_entity_poly.type
_entity_poly.pdbx_seq_one_letter_code
_entity_poly.pdbx_strand_id
1 'polypeptide(L)'
;MEGAASVFACGKRNAAKVDERPMTDDLRDQINKRLALNLLIQGAATHAFLSAHYLAKDDLDALNPALVGLYDKLAVGAILAYWHGDLVVIQMHPERFWRRVRDGAHPFSSLSLLAKHGLTLSRAAKQHADARAAEKGISPHSGFLYFKLIAVTFRISWHESGIERDLSRIAVAAASDIWGIDADRLDGRVTYDVECGNVRMPATFVGRMFRKAASGWSCVERDGERLRVVARATCWPLLLHELVKGVAELVCLHGLNRLDRETYDAVIQATDHIEYEPWMMQVGPELWRRFLKVKPTDRALAESLMQLAQLRPRSLERLLLAIVEEPDLAAEWLQSL
;
A
#
# COMPACT_ATOMS: atom_id res chain seq x y z
N MET A 1 24.34 -11.79 -1.33
CA MET A 1 22.95 -11.83 -1.83
C MET A 1 22.23 -13.16 -1.57
N GLU A 2 22.93 -14.23 -1.16
CA GLU A 2 22.33 -15.56 -0.94
C GLU A 2 21.46 -15.66 0.31
N GLY A 3 21.80 -14.99 1.42
CA GLY A 3 21.08 -15.11 2.70
C GLY A 3 19.71 -14.42 2.75
N ALA A 4 19.53 -13.32 2.02
CA ALA A 4 18.24 -12.63 1.95
C ALA A 4 17.24 -13.45 1.13
N ALA A 5 17.67 -13.96 -0.02
CA ALA A 5 16.76 -14.50 -1.02
C ALA A 5 16.20 -15.91 -0.72
N SER A 6 16.80 -16.67 0.22
CA SER A 6 16.22 -17.96 0.64
C SER A 6 15.00 -17.80 1.56
N VAL A 7 14.79 -16.61 2.12
CA VAL A 7 13.66 -16.30 3.02
C VAL A 7 12.42 -15.80 2.24
N PHE A 8 12.61 -15.31 1.01
CA PHE A 8 11.57 -14.62 0.21
C PHE A 8 10.84 -15.49 -0.81
N ALA A 9 11.28 -16.73 -1.05
CA ALA A 9 10.41 -17.65 -1.78
C ALA A 9 9.15 -17.85 -0.94
N CYS A 10 7.98 -17.75 -1.55
CA CYS A 10 6.71 -18.12 -0.94
C CYS A 10 6.64 -19.66 -0.70
N GLY A 11 7.64 -20.22 -0.03
CA GLY A 11 7.70 -21.58 0.46
C GLY A 11 7.00 -21.66 1.81
N LYS A 12 6.16 -22.69 1.94
CA LYS A 12 5.43 -23.15 3.14
C LYS A 12 5.83 -22.43 4.44
N ARG A 13 5.08 -21.39 4.80
CA ARG A 13 5.23 -20.69 6.08
C ARG A 13 4.48 -21.48 7.15
N ASN A 14 5.19 -22.34 7.88
CA ASN A 14 4.63 -23.02 9.05
C ASN A 14 4.07 -21.98 10.03
N ALA A 15 2.95 -22.28 10.68
CA ALA A 15 2.40 -21.47 11.76
C ALA A 15 3.47 -21.30 12.84
N ALA A 16 4.17 -20.16 12.82
CA ALA A 16 5.24 -19.88 13.75
C ALA A 16 4.66 -19.77 15.16
N LYS A 17 5.35 -20.39 16.13
CA LYS A 17 5.12 -20.18 17.56
C LYS A 17 5.10 -18.67 17.84
N VAL A 18 4.29 -18.25 18.81
CA VAL A 18 4.35 -16.88 19.33
C VAL A 18 5.79 -16.65 19.78
N ASP A 19 6.44 -15.63 19.23
CA ASP A 19 7.80 -15.28 19.62
C ASP A 19 7.77 -14.73 21.06
N GLU A 20 8.29 -15.52 22.00
CA GLU A 20 8.32 -15.21 23.43
C GLU A 20 9.53 -14.33 23.83
N ARG A 21 10.31 -13.85 22.85
CA ARG A 21 11.50 -13.02 23.12
C ARG A 21 11.12 -11.68 23.77
N PRO A 22 11.93 -11.18 24.71
CA PRO A 22 11.69 -9.88 25.34
C PRO A 22 11.82 -8.77 24.31
N MET A 23 10.91 -7.79 24.35
CA MET A 23 10.94 -6.62 23.48
C MET A 23 12.14 -5.72 23.81
N THR A 24 13.22 -5.84 23.04
CA THR A 24 14.40 -4.96 23.14
C THR A 24 14.19 -3.65 22.39
N ASP A 25 15.00 -2.63 22.70
CA ASP A 25 14.95 -1.35 21.98
C ASP A 25 15.31 -1.50 20.50
N ASP A 26 16.28 -2.36 20.17
CA ASP A 26 16.67 -2.62 18.78
C ASP A 26 15.54 -3.32 18.00
N LEU A 27 14.91 -4.35 18.58
CA LEU A 27 13.78 -5.02 17.95
C LEU A 27 12.61 -4.04 17.73
N ARG A 28 12.32 -3.19 18.72
CA ARG A 28 11.30 -2.13 18.59
C ARG A 28 11.63 -1.15 17.47
N ASP A 29 12.88 -0.72 17.37
CA ASP A 29 13.34 0.14 16.30
C ASP A 29 13.15 -0.54 14.93
N GLN A 30 13.46 -1.83 14.78
CA GLN A 30 13.20 -2.56 13.52
C GLN A 30 11.71 -2.72 13.21
N ILE A 31 10.87 -2.97 14.21
CA ILE A 31 9.40 -2.99 14.06
C ILE A 31 8.91 -1.64 13.56
N ASN A 32 9.35 -0.54 14.18
CA ASN A 32 9.00 0.81 13.77
C ASN A 32 9.47 1.13 12.34
N LYS A 33 10.67 0.69 11.98
CA LYS A 33 11.18 0.81 10.61
C LYS A 33 10.25 0.09 9.62
N ARG A 34 9.86 -1.14 9.90
CA ARG A 34 8.95 -1.89 9.01
C ARG A 34 7.57 -1.26 8.93
N LEU A 35 7.00 -0.80 10.06
CA LEU A 35 5.73 -0.04 10.05
C LEU A 35 5.83 1.22 9.18
N ALA A 36 6.93 1.97 9.30
CA ALA A 36 7.19 3.14 8.47
C ALA A 36 7.27 2.81 6.97
N LEU A 37 7.95 1.73 6.60
CA LEU A 37 7.99 1.26 5.21
C LEU A 37 6.61 0.81 4.72
N ASN A 38 5.82 0.13 5.55
CA ASN A 38 4.45 -0.25 5.20
C ASN A 38 3.56 0.96 4.92
N LEU A 39 3.74 2.06 5.66
CA LEU A 39 3.02 3.31 5.39
C LEU A 39 3.35 3.87 4.01
N LEU A 40 4.64 3.85 3.62
CA LEU A 40 5.07 4.29 2.29
C LEU A 40 4.54 3.37 1.19
N ILE A 41 4.60 2.05 1.39
CA ILE A 41 4.10 1.04 0.43
C ILE A 41 2.59 1.23 0.19
N GLN A 42 1.80 1.26 1.27
CA GLN A 42 0.35 1.46 1.18
C GLN A 42 0.00 2.84 0.64
N GLY A 43 0.80 3.86 1.00
CA GLY A 43 0.66 5.21 0.50
C GLY A 43 0.87 5.31 -1.00
N ALA A 44 1.93 4.71 -1.52
CA ALA A 44 2.23 4.65 -2.94
C ALA A 44 1.12 3.96 -3.73
N ALA A 45 0.72 2.76 -3.29
CA ALA A 45 -0.33 1.97 -3.93
C ALA A 45 -1.68 2.69 -3.94
N THR A 46 -2.07 3.31 -2.82
CA THR A 46 -3.34 4.04 -2.72
C THR A 46 -3.31 5.35 -3.51
N HIS A 47 -2.16 6.03 -3.56
CA HIS A 47 -1.97 7.22 -4.39
C HIS A 47 -2.12 6.89 -5.88
N ALA A 48 -1.47 5.82 -6.33
CA ALA A 48 -1.61 5.32 -7.71
C ALA A 48 -3.05 4.90 -8.01
N PHE A 49 -3.68 4.14 -7.11
CA PHE A 49 -5.07 3.69 -7.28
C PHE A 49 -6.06 4.84 -7.53
N LEU A 50 -5.85 6.02 -6.94
CA LEU A 50 -6.72 7.18 -7.09
C LEU A 50 -6.64 7.86 -8.46
N SER A 51 -5.54 7.71 -9.21
CA SER A 51 -5.30 8.56 -10.39
C SER A 51 -4.42 7.98 -11.51
N ALA A 52 -3.76 6.84 -11.31
CA ALA A 52 -2.80 6.32 -12.28
C ALA A 52 -3.47 5.75 -13.55
N HIS A 53 -4.78 5.50 -13.56
CA HIS A 53 -5.54 5.23 -14.80
C HIS A 53 -5.46 6.38 -15.81
N TYR A 54 -5.13 7.60 -15.37
CA TYR A 54 -4.89 8.70 -16.30
C TYR A 54 -3.55 8.61 -17.04
N LEU A 55 -2.56 7.89 -16.50
CA LEU A 55 -1.29 7.66 -17.20
C LEU A 55 -1.47 6.73 -18.40
N ALA A 56 -2.42 5.81 -18.31
CA ALA A 56 -2.77 4.86 -19.36
C ALA A 56 -4.08 5.22 -20.07
N LYS A 57 -4.52 6.48 -19.99
CA LYS A 57 -5.86 6.90 -20.44
C LYS A 57 -6.10 6.56 -21.91
N ASP A 58 -5.13 6.86 -22.77
CA ASP A 58 -5.29 6.69 -24.21
C ASP A 58 -5.40 5.21 -24.59
N ASP A 59 -4.59 4.34 -23.96
CA ASP A 59 -4.67 2.89 -24.15
C ASP A 59 -5.99 2.31 -23.61
N LEU A 60 -6.45 2.78 -22.44
CA LEU A 60 -7.70 2.36 -21.83
C LEU A 60 -8.91 2.78 -22.68
N ASP A 61 -8.91 4.01 -23.20
CA ASP A 61 -9.99 4.52 -24.04
C ASP A 61 -10.03 3.83 -25.41
N ALA A 62 -8.87 3.42 -25.94
CA ALA A 62 -8.78 2.62 -27.16
C ALA A 62 -9.42 1.24 -26.99
N LEU A 63 -9.35 0.64 -25.80
CA LEU A 63 -10.06 -0.60 -25.49
C LEU A 63 -11.55 -0.37 -25.22
N ASN A 64 -11.87 0.56 -24.30
CA ASN A 64 -13.23 0.90 -23.95
C ASN A 64 -13.31 2.27 -23.25
N PRO A 65 -13.91 3.31 -23.88
CA PRO A 65 -13.94 4.67 -23.36
C PRO A 65 -14.79 4.84 -22.09
N ALA A 66 -15.56 3.82 -21.68
CA ALA A 66 -16.30 3.85 -20.43
C ALA A 66 -15.42 3.57 -19.19
N LEU A 67 -14.25 2.95 -19.36
CA LEU A 67 -13.45 2.41 -18.25
C LEU A 67 -12.91 3.50 -17.33
N VAL A 68 -12.27 4.54 -17.88
CA VAL A 68 -11.65 5.63 -17.10
C VAL A 68 -12.65 6.27 -16.13
N GLY A 69 -13.88 6.54 -16.58
CA GLY A 69 -14.94 7.10 -15.74
C GLY A 69 -15.50 6.12 -14.70
N LEU A 70 -15.47 4.81 -14.97
CA LEU A 70 -15.82 3.79 -13.97
C LEU A 70 -14.71 3.62 -12.93
N TYR A 71 -13.45 3.71 -13.35
CA TYR A 71 -12.28 3.64 -12.48
C TYR A 71 -12.23 4.82 -11.50
N ASP A 72 -12.56 6.04 -11.94
CA ASP A 72 -12.75 7.18 -11.04
C ASP A 72 -13.75 6.85 -9.91
N LYS A 73 -14.91 6.28 -10.27
CA LYS A 73 -15.97 5.95 -9.31
C LYS A 73 -15.53 4.87 -8.32
N LEU A 74 -14.86 3.84 -8.81
CA LEU A 74 -14.32 2.78 -7.98
C LEU A 74 -13.27 3.32 -7.01
N ALA A 75 -12.26 4.01 -7.55
CA ALA A 75 -11.11 4.45 -6.77
C ALA A 75 -11.49 5.44 -5.67
N VAL A 76 -12.24 6.48 -6.02
CA VAL A 76 -12.71 7.50 -5.06
C VAL A 76 -13.62 6.87 -4.02
N GLY A 77 -14.59 6.05 -4.45
CA GLY A 77 -15.55 5.43 -3.54
C GLY A 77 -14.87 4.44 -2.57
N ALA A 78 -13.93 3.63 -3.06
CA ALA A 78 -13.21 2.65 -2.25
C ALA A 78 -12.31 3.33 -1.22
N ILE A 79 -11.63 4.42 -1.58
CA ILE A 79 -10.84 5.21 -0.62
C ILE A 79 -11.74 5.86 0.43
N LEU A 80 -12.84 6.50 0.02
CA LEU A 80 -13.76 7.16 0.97
C LEU A 80 -14.46 6.18 1.92
N ALA A 81 -14.55 4.90 1.56
CA ALA A 81 -15.11 3.86 2.43
C ALA A 81 -14.30 3.67 3.73
N TYR A 82 -13.06 4.14 3.81
CA TYR A 82 -12.28 4.12 5.05
C TYR A 82 -12.73 5.18 6.08
N TRP A 83 -13.48 6.21 5.66
CA TRP A 83 -14.00 7.26 6.55
C TRP A 83 -15.53 7.31 6.63
N HIS A 84 -16.22 6.68 5.69
CA HIS A 84 -17.68 6.65 5.66
C HIS A 84 -18.20 5.23 5.37
N GLY A 85 -19.47 4.99 5.69
CA GLY A 85 -20.17 3.76 5.32
C GLY A 85 -19.88 2.57 6.23
N ASP A 86 -20.11 1.38 5.69
CA ASP A 86 -20.27 0.15 6.48
C ASP A 86 -18.96 -0.34 7.11
N LEU A 87 -17.81 -0.02 6.50
CA LEU A 87 -16.50 -0.37 7.05
C LEU A 87 -16.20 0.35 8.37
N VAL A 88 -16.70 1.58 8.56
CA VAL A 88 -16.55 2.34 9.80
C VAL A 88 -17.35 1.70 10.94
N VAL A 89 -18.50 1.12 10.61
CA VAL A 89 -19.37 0.40 11.57
C VAL A 89 -18.71 -0.91 12.03
N ILE A 90 -18.06 -1.63 11.11
CA ILE A 90 -17.39 -2.91 11.42
C ILE A 90 -16.07 -2.70 12.17
N GLN A 91 -15.39 -1.58 11.94
CA GLN A 91 -14.12 -1.26 12.60
C GLN A 91 -14.33 -0.33 13.81
N MET A 92 -13.83 0.89 13.71
CA MET A 92 -13.91 1.96 14.69
C MET A 92 -13.92 3.28 13.91
N HIS A 93 -14.59 4.30 14.45
CA HIS A 93 -14.50 5.63 13.86
C HIS A 93 -13.04 6.12 13.80
N PRO A 94 -12.54 6.63 12.66
CA PRO A 94 -11.14 7.02 12.50
C PRO A 94 -10.61 7.95 13.59
N GLU A 95 -11.39 8.95 13.98
CA GLU A 95 -10.97 9.87 15.06
C GLU A 95 -10.77 9.17 16.41
N ARG A 96 -11.59 8.17 16.71
CA ARG A 96 -11.47 7.39 17.95
C ARG A 96 -10.25 6.48 17.88
N PHE A 97 -10.00 5.86 16.73
CA PHE A 97 -8.82 5.02 16.51
C PHE A 97 -7.53 5.82 16.70
N TRP A 98 -7.36 6.93 15.97
CA TRP A 98 -6.13 7.73 16.04
C TRP A 98 -5.92 8.38 17.42
N ARG A 99 -6.99 8.70 18.15
CA ARG A 99 -6.89 9.10 19.56
C ARG A 99 -6.30 8.00 20.43
N ARG A 100 -6.77 6.75 20.27
CA ARG A 100 -6.22 5.59 21.01
C ARG A 100 -4.75 5.33 20.66
N VAL A 101 -4.35 5.51 19.41
CA VAL A 101 -2.94 5.41 18.99
C VAL A 101 -2.09 6.44 19.73
N ARG A 102 -2.51 7.71 19.74
CA ARG A 102 -1.83 8.78 20.48
C ARG A 102 -1.75 8.51 21.98
N ASP A 103 -2.81 7.94 22.55
CA ASP A 103 -2.89 7.64 23.99
C ASP A 103 -2.16 6.32 24.37
N GLY A 104 -1.41 5.71 23.45
CA GLY A 104 -0.56 4.54 23.73
C GLY A 104 -1.22 3.18 23.58
N ALA A 105 -2.51 3.10 23.24
CA ALA A 105 -3.33 1.88 23.31
C ALA A 105 -3.28 0.99 22.05
N HIS A 106 -2.32 1.20 21.15
CA HIS A 106 -2.14 0.44 19.91
C HIS A 106 -0.66 0.36 19.52
N PRO A 107 -0.15 -0.70 18.88
CA PRO A 107 1.26 -0.81 18.48
C PRO A 107 1.81 0.37 17.68
N PHE A 108 0.97 1.03 16.88
CA PHE A 108 1.32 2.27 16.16
C PHE A 108 1.76 3.42 17.07
N SER A 109 1.46 3.39 18.37
CA SER A 109 1.91 4.40 19.33
C SER A 109 3.43 4.43 19.49
N SER A 110 4.10 3.32 19.19
CA SER A 110 5.56 3.22 19.24
C SER A 110 6.26 3.96 18.10
N LEU A 111 5.54 4.25 17.00
CA LEU A 111 6.02 5.06 15.88
C LEU A 111 5.55 6.51 16.08
N SER A 112 6.48 7.41 16.43
CA SER A 112 6.22 8.81 16.77
C SER A 112 5.46 9.55 15.68
N LEU A 113 5.75 9.22 14.42
CA LEU A 113 5.03 9.76 13.25
C LEU A 113 3.52 9.52 13.36
N LEU A 114 3.10 8.29 13.65
CA LEU A 114 1.69 7.93 13.76
C LEU A 114 1.06 8.44 15.06
N ALA A 115 1.80 8.35 16.17
CA ALA A 115 1.35 8.84 17.46
C ALA A 115 1.06 10.35 17.44
N LYS A 116 1.92 11.14 16.79
CA LYS A 116 1.78 12.60 16.69
C LYS A 116 0.84 13.03 15.56
N HIS A 117 1.00 12.45 14.37
CA HIS A 117 0.39 12.98 13.14
C HIS A 117 -0.65 12.08 12.49
N GLY A 118 -0.91 10.88 13.01
CA GLY A 118 -1.82 9.93 12.38
C GLY A 118 -3.22 10.50 12.10
N LEU A 119 -3.80 11.22 13.06
CA LEU A 119 -5.10 11.89 12.86
C LEU A 119 -5.04 13.00 11.80
N THR A 120 -4.00 13.82 11.83
CA THR A 120 -3.82 14.95 10.91
C THR A 120 -3.61 14.46 9.48
N LEU A 121 -2.75 13.46 9.28
CA LEU A 121 -2.53 12.81 7.99
C LEU A 121 -3.81 12.13 7.48
N SER A 122 -4.55 11.45 8.36
CA SER A 122 -5.83 10.82 8.02
C SER A 122 -6.87 11.84 7.54
N ARG A 123 -6.98 12.98 8.23
CA ARG A 123 -7.89 14.07 7.82
C ARG A 123 -7.50 14.69 6.49
N ALA A 124 -6.21 14.95 6.28
CA ALA A 124 -5.71 15.49 5.02
C ALA A 124 -5.89 14.51 3.85
N ALA A 125 -5.69 13.21 4.07
CA ALA A 125 -5.99 12.17 3.09
C ALA A 125 -7.48 12.15 2.71
N LYS A 126 -8.37 12.21 3.71
CA LYS A 126 -9.82 12.32 3.49
C LYS A 126 -10.18 13.57 2.69
N GLN A 127 -9.68 14.74 3.09
CA GLN A 127 -9.95 16.00 2.40
C GLN A 127 -9.56 15.94 0.92
N HIS A 128 -8.42 15.32 0.61
CA HIS A 128 -8.02 15.11 -0.77
C HIS A 128 -8.96 14.16 -1.52
N ALA A 129 -9.40 13.06 -0.90
CA ALA A 129 -10.37 12.16 -1.50
C ALA A 129 -11.74 12.84 -1.73
N ASP A 130 -12.18 13.68 -0.79
CA ASP A 130 -13.41 14.49 -0.92
C ASP A 130 -13.28 15.52 -2.07
N ALA A 131 -12.13 16.17 -2.21
CA ALA A 131 -11.87 17.09 -3.33
C ALA A 131 -11.92 16.36 -4.68
N ARG A 132 -11.31 15.17 -4.76
CA ARG A 132 -11.38 14.32 -5.97
C ARG A 132 -12.80 13.85 -6.26
N ALA A 133 -13.58 13.52 -5.24
CA ALA A 133 -14.99 13.20 -5.40
C ALA A 133 -15.77 14.39 -6.01
N ALA A 134 -15.55 15.61 -5.49
CA ALA A 134 -16.18 16.82 -6.00
C ALA A 134 -15.79 17.13 -7.46
N GLU A 135 -14.50 17.06 -7.79
CA GLU A 135 -13.98 17.25 -9.16
C GLU A 135 -14.61 16.29 -10.18
N LYS A 136 -14.99 15.09 -9.74
CA LYS A 136 -15.57 14.04 -10.59
C LYS A 136 -17.10 13.94 -10.50
N GLY A 137 -17.75 14.84 -9.76
CA GLY A 137 -19.19 14.80 -9.54
C GLY A 137 -19.67 13.54 -8.81
N ILE A 138 -18.80 12.91 -8.02
CA ILE A 138 -19.10 11.72 -7.23
C ILE A 138 -19.57 12.18 -5.85
N SER A 139 -20.79 11.83 -5.45
CA SER A 139 -21.29 12.17 -4.12
C SER A 139 -20.61 11.31 -3.04
N PRO A 140 -19.89 11.90 -2.06
CA PRO A 140 -19.16 11.18 -1.02
C PRO A 140 -20.07 10.66 0.10
N HIS A 141 -21.31 11.12 0.17
CA HIS A 141 -22.23 10.87 1.28
C HIS A 141 -23.47 10.13 0.81
N SER A 142 -23.45 8.82 0.97
CA SER A 142 -24.70 8.06 1.02
C SER A 142 -24.54 6.91 1.99
N GLY A 143 -25.54 6.71 2.86
CA GLY A 143 -25.84 5.34 3.32
C GLY A 143 -25.87 4.45 2.08
N PHE A 144 -25.29 3.25 2.15
CA PHE A 144 -25.11 2.33 1.01
C PHE A 144 -23.95 2.63 0.04
N LEU A 145 -22.87 3.29 0.49
CA LEU A 145 -21.62 3.41 -0.31
C LEU A 145 -21.12 2.04 -0.81
N TYR A 146 -21.21 1.00 0.02
CA TYR A 146 -20.82 -0.36 -0.35
C TYR A 146 -21.64 -0.91 -1.52
N PHE A 147 -22.97 -0.75 -1.51
CA PHE A 147 -23.82 -1.18 -2.63
C PHE A 147 -23.52 -0.42 -3.92
N LYS A 148 -23.21 0.88 -3.83
CA LYS A 148 -22.76 1.66 -4.99
C LYS A 148 -21.45 1.12 -5.56
N LEU A 149 -20.49 0.78 -4.70
CA LEU A 149 -19.23 0.18 -5.11
C LEU A 149 -19.42 -1.19 -5.76
N ILE A 150 -20.32 -2.02 -5.23
CA ILE A 150 -20.70 -3.28 -5.86
C ILE A 150 -21.26 -3.04 -7.27
N ALA A 151 -22.20 -2.10 -7.43
CA ALA A 151 -22.79 -1.79 -8.73
C ALA A 151 -21.74 -1.26 -9.73
N VAL A 152 -20.79 -0.43 -9.28
CA VAL A 152 -19.68 0.04 -10.11
C VAL A 152 -18.76 -1.13 -10.50
N THR A 153 -18.44 -2.01 -9.57
CA THR A 153 -17.58 -3.18 -9.80
C THR A 153 -18.22 -4.15 -10.81
N PHE A 154 -19.53 -4.38 -10.73
CA PHE A 154 -20.25 -5.17 -11.74
C PHE A 154 -20.17 -4.55 -13.14
N ARG A 155 -20.30 -3.21 -13.24
CA ARG A 155 -20.13 -2.51 -14.53
C ARG A 155 -18.71 -2.63 -15.05
N ILE A 156 -17.70 -2.48 -14.19
CA ILE A 156 -16.30 -2.67 -14.56
C ILE A 156 -16.10 -4.08 -15.09
N SER A 157 -16.50 -5.11 -14.33
CA SER A 157 -16.43 -6.51 -14.75
C SER A 157 -17.07 -6.75 -16.12
N TRP A 158 -18.25 -6.16 -16.36
CA TRP A 158 -18.91 -6.23 -17.67
C TRP A 158 -18.06 -5.63 -18.80
N HIS A 159 -17.48 -4.44 -18.57
CA HIS A 159 -16.69 -3.72 -19.56
C HIS A 159 -15.28 -4.29 -19.78
N GLU A 160 -14.72 -4.98 -18.78
CA GLU A 160 -13.42 -5.65 -18.86
C GLU A 160 -13.49 -7.08 -19.42
N SER A 161 -14.69 -7.66 -19.46
CA SER A 161 -14.94 -9.02 -19.97
C SER A 161 -14.46 -9.17 -21.41
N GLY A 162 -13.53 -10.10 -21.63
CA GLY A 162 -12.96 -10.42 -22.93
C GLY A 162 -11.75 -9.56 -23.34
N ILE A 163 -11.35 -8.57 -22.54
CA ILE A 163 -10.17 -7.72 -22.77
C ILE A 163 -9.15 -7.78 -21.62
N GLU A 164 -9.27 -8.75 -20.73
CA GLU A 164 -8.48 -8.88 -19.49
C GLU A 164 -6.97 -8.98 -19.75
N ARG A 165 -6.58 -9.62 -20.87
CA ARG A 165 -5.17 -9.74 -21.28
C ARG A 165 -4.58 -8.39 -21.66
N ASP A 166 -5.31 -7.57 -22.37
CA ASP A 166 -4.84 -6.25 -22.82
C ASP A 166 -4.77 -5.30 -21.63
N LEU A 167 -5.79 -5.32 -20.78
CA LEU A 167 -5.81 -4.64 -19.49
C LEU A 167 -4.60 -5.02 -18.63
N SER A 168 -4.30 -6.33 -18.51
CA SER A 168 -3.14 -6.80 -17.75
C SER A 168 -1.81 -6.23 -18.28
N ARG A 169 -1.64 -6.19 -19.61
CA ARG A 169 -0.46 -5.58 -20.25
C ARG A 169 -0.35 -4.08 -19.96
N ILE A 170 -1.47 -3.36 -20.07
CA ILE A 170 -1.53 -1.92 -19.78
C ILE A 170 -1.19 -1.65 -18.30
N ALA A 171 -1.69 -2.46 -17.38
CA ALA A 171 -1.39 -2.31 -15.94
C ALA A 171 0.10 -2.53 -15.64
N VAL A 172 0.71 -3.55 -16.28
CA VAL A 172 2.15 -3.81 -16.17
C VAL A 172 2.97 -2.65 -16.73
N ALA A 173 2.61 -2.12 -17.89
CA ALA A 173 3.28 -0.96 -18.49
C ALA A 173 3.17 0.27 -17.57
N ALA A 174 1.97 0.59 -17.09
CA ALA A 174 1.74 1.71 -16.18
C ALA A 174 2.54 1.57 -14.87
N ALA A 175 2.60 0.37 -14.28
CA ALA A 175 3.41 0.12 -13.08
C ALA A 175 4.92 0.25 -13.34
N SER A 176 5.38 -0.24 -14.50
CA SER A 176 6.76 -0.07 -14.99
C SER A 176 7.11 1.42 -15.09
N ASP A 177 6.24 2.23 -15.71
CA ASP A 177 6.46 3.67 -15.89
C ASP A 177 6.46 4.44 -14.56
N ILE A 178 5.54 4.12 -13.64
CA ILE A 178 5.47 4.75 -12.32
C ILE A 178 6.77 4.57 -11.55
N TRP A 179 7.34 3.36 -11.58
CA TRP A 179 8.51 3.02 -10.77
C TRP A 179 9.83 3.18 -11.49
N GLY A 180 9.83 3.22 -12.83
CA GLY A 180 11.03 3.14 -13.64
C GLY A 180 11.73 1.78 -13.53
N ILE A 181 10.96 0.69 -13.55
CA ILE A 181 11.50 -0.68 -13.50
C ILE A 181 11.10 -1.46 -14.74
N ASP A 182 11.93 -2.42 -15.16
CA ASP A 182 11.65 -3.22 -16.35
C ASP A 182 10.35 -4.03 -16.20
N ALA A 183 9.48 -3.97 -17.22
CA ALA A 183 8.22 -4.70 -17.27
C ALA A 183 8.38 -6.23 -17.19
N ASP A 184 9.55 -6.79 -17.55
CA ASP A 184 9.84 -8.23 -17.43
C ASP A 184 9.94 -8.71 -15.96
N ARG A 185 10.06 -7.76 -15.03
CA ARG A 185 10.01 -7.98 -13.57
C ARG A 185 8.61 -7.93 -13.00
N LEU A 186 7.58 -7.79 -13.83
CA LEU A 186 6.18 -7.68 -13.43
C LEU A 186 5.33 -8.76 -14.13
N ASP A 187 4.60 -9.55 -13.36
CA ASP A 187 3.55 -10.45 -13.83
C ASP A 187 2.21 -10.06 -13.20
N GLY A 188 1.47 -9.17 -13.86
CA GLY A 188 0.14 -8.76 -13.47
C GLY A 188 -0.94 -9.47 -14.28
N ARG A 189 -2.02 -9.94 -13.63
CA ARG A 189 -3.20 -10.47 -14.32
C ARG A 189 -4.51 -10.00 -13.71
N VAL A 190 -5.42 -9.55 -14.57
CA VAL A 190 -6.83 -9.37 -14.21
C VAL A 190 -7.49 -10.75 -14.19
N THR A 191 -7.95 -11.19 -13.02
CA THR A 191 -8.51 -12.52 -12.77
C THR A 191 -9.35 -12.55 -11.49
N TYR A 192 -10.33 -13.46 -11.43
CA TYR A 192 -11.07 -13.76 -10.21
C TYR A 192 -10.35 -14.73 -9.28
N ASP A 193 -9.36 -15.45 -9.78
CA ASP A 193 -8.43 -16.24 -8.98
C ASP A 193 -7.31 -15.34 -8.46
N VAL A 194 -7.59 -14.68 -7.33
CA VAL A 194 -6.73 -13.64 -6.78
C VAL A 194 -5.67 -14.15 -5.82
N GLU A 195 -5.61 -15.45 -5.49
CA GLU A 195 -4.68 -15.93 -4.47
C GLU A 195 -3.21 -15.91 -4.97
N CYS A 196 -2.35 -15.16 -4.27
CA CYS A 196 -0.89 -15.14 -4.46
C CYS A 196 -0.21 -15.55 -3.13
N GLY A 197 0.39 -16.73 -3.11
CA GLY A 197 1.23 -17.20 -2.01
C GLY A 197 0.53 -17.62 -0.70
N ASN A 198 1.31 -17.77 0.37
CA ASN A 198 0.88 -18.22 1.70
C ASN A 198 0.45 -17.02 2.56
N VAL A 199 -0.86 -16.75 2.61
CA VAL A 199 -1.44 -15.64 3.38
C VAL A 199 -1.69 -16.06 4.84
N ARG A 200 -1.14 -15.29 5.79
CA ARG A 200 -1.38 -15.47 7.23
C ARG A 200 -2.89 -15.45 7.53
N MET A 201 -3.37 -16.35 8.38
CA MET A 201 -4.75 -16.28 8.85
C MET A 201 -4.91 -15.10 9.83
N PRO A 202 -5.87 -14.17 9.58
CA PRO A 202 -6.10 -13.06 10.49
C PRO A 202 -6.59 -13.56 11.85
N ALA A 203 -6.01 -13.01 12.92
CA ALA A 203 -6.38 -13.38 14.28
C ALA A 203 -7.77 -12.85 14.66
N THR A 204 -8.14 -11.68 14.13
CA THR A 204 -9.37 -11.00 14.48
C THR A 204 -10.54 -11.37 13.56
N PHE A 205 -11.76 -11.22 14.06
CA PHE A 205 -12.97 -11.37 13.24
C PHE A 205 -12.99 -10.37 12.06
N VAL A 206 -12.61 -9.12 12.33
CA VAL A 206 -12.53 -8.04 11.34
C VAL A 206 -11.51 -8.38 10.25
N GLY A 207 -10.32 -8.85 10.63
CA GLY A 207 -9.30 -9.28 9.67
C GLY A 207 -9.77 -10.43 8.77
N ARG A 208 -10.51 -11.41 9.33
CA ARG A 208 -11.10 -12.51 8.53
C ARG A 208 -12.12 -12.00 7.51
N MET A 209 -12.93 -11.00 7.87
CA MET A 209 -13.86 -10.36 6.93
C MET A 209 -13.11 -9.62 5.82
N PHE A 210 -12.06 -8.85 6.15
CA PHE A 210 -11.22 -8.17 5.17
C PHE A 210 -10.58 -9.13 4.18
N ARG A 211 -10.01 -10.24 4.65
CA ARG A 211 -9.44 -11.25 3.77
C ARG A 211 -10.46 -11.82 2.79
N LYS A 212 -11.70 -12.08 3.22
CA LYS A 212 -12.77 -12.57 2.32
C LYS A 212 -13.21 -11.53 1.29
N ALA A 213 -13.04 -10.24 1.58
CA ALA A 213 -13.34 -9.14 0.67
C ALA A 213 -12.15 -8.74 -0.21
N ALA A 214 -10.97 -9.33 0.00
CA ALA A 214 -9.76 -9.01 -0.74
C ALA A 214 -10.00 -9.29 -2.23
N SER A 215 -9.90 -8.23 -3.04
CA SER A 215 -10.20 -8.24 -4.47
C SER A 215 -8.92 -8.14 -5.32
N GLY A 216 -7.76 -8.26 -4.68
CA GLY A 216 -6.45 -8.35 -5.30
C GLY A 216 -5.38 -8.74 -4.28
N TRP A 217 -4.28 -9.30 -4.80
CA TRP A 217 -3.08 -9.65 -4.04
C TRP A 217 -1.83 -9.44 -4.88
N SER A 218 -0.74 -9.13 -4.20
CA SER A 218 0.61 -9.06 -4.75
C SER A 218 1.59 -9.83 -3.88
N CYS A 219 2.57 -10.46 -4.53
CA CYS A 219 3.66 -11.14 -3.86
C CYS A 219 4.97 -11.01 -4.67
N VAL A 220 6.11 -11.12 -3.98
CA VAL A 220 7.43 -11.16 -4.62
C VAL A 220 7.85 -12.62 -4.73
N GLU A 221 8.11 -13.07 -5.95
CA GLU A 221 8.54 -14.43 -6.25
C GLU A 221 9.96 -14.44 -6.82
N ARG A 222 10.65 -15.57 -6.64
CA ARG A 222 11.97 -15.80 -7.21
C ARG A 222 11.83 -16.52 -8.55
N ASP A 223 12.31 -15.90 -9.62
CA ASP A 223 12.43 -16.46 -10.97
C ASP A 223 13.92 -16.65 -11.29
N GLY A 224 14.41 -17.88 -11.05
CA GLY A 224 15.84 -18.18 -11.13
C GLY A 224 16.66 -17.34 -10.15
N GLU A 225 17.53 -16.48 -10.69
CA GLU A 225 18.36 -15.54 -9.91
C GLU A 225 17.69 -14.17 -9.68
N ARG A 226 16.57 -13.89 -10.35
CA ARG A 226 15.89 -12.60 -10.29
C ARG A 226 14.68 -12.66 -9.37
N LEU A 227 14.30 -11.50 -8.82
CA LEU A 227 13.03 -11.32 -8.12
C LEU A 227 12.02 -10.68 -9.08
N ARG A 228 10.80 -11.22 -9.09
CA ARG A 228 9.67 -10.74 -9.89
C ARG A 228 8.51 -10.39 -8.96
N VAL A 229 7.77 -9.33 -9.29
CA VAL A 229 6.49 -9.01 -8.65
C VAL A 229 5.37 -9.73 -9.40
N VAL A 230 4.58 -10.50 -8.67
CA VAL A 230 3.39 -11.18 -9.18
C VAL A 230 2.16 -10.53 -8.54
N ALA A 231 1.20 -10.11 -9.36
CA ALA A 231 -0.04 -9.50 -8.88
C ALA A 231 -1.27 -10.08 -9.60
N ARG A 232 -2.35 -10.28 -8.86
CA ARG A 232 -3.64 -10.76 -9.34
C ARG A 232 -4.74 -9.89 -8.76
N ALA A 233 -5.70 -9.46 -9.57
CA ALA A 233 -6.84 -8.69 -9.07
C ALA A 233 -8.07 -8.82 -9.96
N THR A 234 -9.25 -8.58 -9.39
CA THR A 234 -10.54 -8.77 -10.08
C THR A 234 -10.84 -7.69 -11.13
N CYS A 235 -10.12 -6.58 -11.12
CA CYS A 235 -10.23 -5.54 -12.13
C CYS A 235 -8.93 -4.74 -12.30
N TRP A 236 -8.83 -3.98 -13.39
CA TRP A 236 -7.60 -3.25 -13.76
C TRP A 236 -7.11 -2.26 -12.69
N PRO A 237 -7.95 -1.40 -12.06
CA PRO A 237 -7.45 -0.45 -11.07
C PRO A 237 -6.84 -1.13 -9.85
N LEU A 238 -7.46 -2.25 -9.42
CA LEU A 238 -6.94 -3.05 -8.32
C LEU A 238 -5.66 -3.79 -8.72
N LEU A 239 -5.55 -4.24 -9.98
CA LEU A 239 -4.31 -4.84 -10.47
C LEU A 239 -3.16 -3.84 -10.42
N LEU A 240 -3.39 -2.61 -10.88
CA LEU A 240 -2.37 -1.56 -10.82
C LEU A 240 -2.00 -1.21 -9.37
N HIS A 241 -2.98 -1.15 -8.46
CA HIS A 241 -2.74 -0.98 -7.03
C HIS A 241 -1.80 -2.06 -6.48
N GLU A 242 -2.10 -3.33 -6.75
CA GLU A 242 -1.30 -4.47 -6.29
C GLU A 242 0.08 -4.52 -6.94
N LEU A 243 0.22 -4.18 -8.23
CA LEU A 243 1.53 -4.06 -8.87
C LEU A 243 2.38 -2.97 -8.20
N VAL A 244 1.82 -1.78 -7.98
CA VAL A 244 2.53 -0.66 -7.32
C VAL A 244 2.92 -1.04 -5.89
N LYS A 245 2.03 -1.71 -5.15
CA LYS A 245 2.30 -2.24 -3.81
C LYS A 245 3.44 -3.27 -3.84
N GLY A 246 3.38 -4.23 -4.75
CA GLY A 246 4.38 -5.29 -4.87
C GLY A 246 5.77 -4.78 -5.26
N VAL A 247 5.85 -3.76 -6.12
CA VAL A 247 7.13 -3.10 -6.45
C VAL A 247 7.68 -2.34 -5.25
N ALA A 248 6.85 -1.58 -4.55
CA ALA A 248 7.27 -0.87 -3.34
C ALA A 248 7.78 -1.86 -2.26
N GLU A 249 7.12 -3.01 -2.10
CA GLU A 249 7.55 -4.08 -1.21
C GLU A 249 8.92 -4.63 -1.64
N LEU A 250 9.10 -4.99 -2.92
CA LEU A 250 10.37 -5.47 -3.48
C LEU A 250 11.51 -4.48 -3.23
N VAL A 251 11.27 -3.19 -3.45
CA VAL A 251 12.24 -2.12 -3.20
C VAL A 251 12.58 -2.04 -1.70
N CYS A 252 11.57 -2.09 -0.83
CA CYS A 252 11.74 -2.02 0.62
C CYS A 252 12.49 -3.22 1.20
N LEU A 253 12.57 -4.36 0.52
CA LEU A 253 13.36 -5.52 0.97
C LEU A 253 14.84 -5.20 1.18
N HIS A 254 15.39 -4.21 0.46
CA HIS A 254 16.76 -3.73 0.67
C HIS A 254 16.99 -3.16 2.07
N GLY A 255 15.92 -2.75 2.76
CA GLY A 255 15.97 -2.24 4.12
C GLY A 255 15.99 -3.32 5.21
N LEU A 256 15.62 -4.56 4.86
CA LEU A 256 15.48 -5.69 5.78
C LEU A 256 16.50 -6.80 5.53
N ASN A 257 17.18 -6.78 4.38
CA ASN A 257 18.11 -7.84 3.94
C ASN A 257 19.37 -8.02 4.82
N ARG A 258 19.59 -7.14 5.80
CA ARG A 258 20.70 -7.21 6.76
C ARG A 258 20.30 -7.80 8.11
N LEU A 259 19.01 -8.01 8.36
CA LEU A 259 18.54 -8.61 9.60
C LEU A 259 18.88 -10.10 9.61
N ASP A 260 19.25 -10.61 10.79
CA ASP A 260 19.29 -12.05 10.98
C ASP A 260 17.87 -12.62 10.87
N ARG A 261 17.78 -13.93 10.59
CA ARG A 261 16.50 -14.59 10.33
C ARG A 261 15.51 -14.46 11.49
N GLU A 262 15.98 -14.56 12.73
CA GLU A 262 15.10 -14.52 13.88
C GLU A 262 14.53 -13.11 14.06
N THR A 263 15.37 -12.06 14.00
CA THR A 263 14.91 -10.67 14.07
C THR A 263 13.95 -10.35 12.93
N TYR A 264 14.26 -10.82 11.72
CA TYR A 264 13.37 -10.67 10.57
C TYR A 264 11.99 -11.29 10.83
N ASP A 265 11.94 -12.54 11.28
CA ASP A 265 10.68 -13.25 11.54
C ASP A 265 9.83 -12.54 12.61
N ALA A 266 10.45 -12.01 13.67
CA ALA A 266 9.75 -11.19 14.68
C ALA A 266 9.19 -9.88 14.13
N VAL A 267 10.00 -9.15 13.37
CA VAL A 267 9.60 -7.89 12.76
C VAL A 267 8.40 -8.13 11.83
N ILE A 268 8.46 -9.14 10.98
CA ILE A 268 7.34 -9.52 10.11
C ILE A 268 6.14 -9.96 10.94
N GLN A 269 6.32 -10.82 11.96
CA GLN A 269 5.22 -11.29 12.81
C GLN A 269 4.48 -10.15 13.51
N ALA A 270 5.19 -9.07 13.88
CA ALA A 270 4.63 -7.90 14.56
C ALA A 270 4.01 -6.85 13.62
N THR A 271 4.30 -6.90 12.32
CA THR A 271 3.94 -5.82 11.39
C THR A 271 3.07 -6.25 10.21
N ASP A 272 3.12 -7.53 9.82
CA ASP A 272 2.34 -8.10 8.72
C ASP A 272 0.95 -8.56 9.22
N HIS A 273 0.13 -7.56 9.54
CA HIS A 273 -1.24 -7.71 9.98
C HIS A 273 -2.18 -7.01 8.99
N ILE A 274 -3.10 -7.76 8.38
CA ILE A 274 -4.09 -7.20 7.44
C ILE A 274 -4.97 -6.12 8.13
N GLU A 275 -5.17 -6.24 9.44
CA GLU A 275 -5.90 -5.26 10.24
C GLU A 275 -5.21 -3.88 10.31
N TYR A 276 -3.94 -3.80 9.97
CA TYR A 276 -3.19 -2.54 9.90
C TYR A 276 -3.42 -1.80 8.59
N GLU A 277 -3.70 -2.52 7.50
CA GLU A 277 -3.78 -1.93 6.17
C GLU A 277 -4.83 -0.82 6.04
N PRO A 278 -6.08 -0.94 6.55
CA PRO A 278 -7.06 0.14 6.44
C PRO A 278 -6.57 1.44 7.07
N TRP A 279 -5.90 1.36 8.21
CA TRP A 279 -5.35 2.53 8.90
C TRP A 279 -4.14 3.10 8.16
N MET A 280 -3.29 2.24 7.59
CA MET A 280 -2.17 2.68 6.75
C MET A 280 -2.67 3.35 5.46
N MET A 281 -3.74 2.85 4.84
CA MET A 281 -4.39 3.49 3.68
C MET A 281 -5.06 4.82 4.03
N GLN A 282 -5.43 5.04 5.30
CA GLN A 282 -5.92 6.35 5.74
C GLN A 282 -4.82 7.41 5.82
N VAL A 283 -3.57 7.06 6.14
CA VAL A 283 -2.51 8.06 6.40
C VAL A 283 -1.40 8.06 5.34
N GLY A 284 -1.10 6.90 4.78
CA GLY A 284 -0.06 6.65 3.79
C GLY A 284 -0.17 7.53 2.55
N PRO A 285 -1.36 7.73 1.95
CA PRO A 285 -1.48 8.52 0.72
C PRO A 285 -1.06 9.98 0.92
N GLU A 286 -1.37 10.57 2.07
CA GLU A 286 -0.95 11.94 2.39
C GLU A 286 0.55 11.99 2.66
N LEU A 287 1.09 11.05 3.44
CA LEU A 287 2.54 10.97 3.67
C LEU A 287 3.30 10.82 2.34
N TRP A 288 2.81 9.94 1.46
CA TRP A 288 3.38 9.72 0.13
C TRP A 288 3.35 10.98 -0.73
N ARG A 289 2.22 11.71 -0.77
CA ARG A 289 2.14 13.00 -1.48
C ARG A 289 3.14 14.03 -0.95
N ARG A 290 3.35 14.10 0.37
CA ARG A 290 4.37 14.99 0.95
C ARG A 290 5.77 14.56 0.57
N PHE A 291 6.06 13.27 0.63
CA PHE A 291 7.33 12.72 0.14
C PHE A 291 7.58 13.07 -1.33
N LEU A 292 6.61 12.87 -2.22
CA LEU A 292 6.74 13.20 -3.64
C LEU A 292 7.06 14.68 -3.90
N LYS A 293 6.62 15.60 -3.01
CA LYS A 293 6.91 17.03 -3.12
C LYS A 293 8.35 17.41 -2.75
N VAL A 294 8.97 16.65 -1.85
CA VAL A 294 10.33 16.93 -1.35
C VAL A 294 11.38 15.99 -1.93
N LYS A 295 10.96 14.95 -2.65
CA LYS A 295 11.85 14.02 -3.36
C LYS A 295 12.69 14.76 -4.41
N PRO A 296 14.01 14.49 -4.51
CA PRO A 296 14.87 15.00 -5.59
C PRO A 296 14.28 14.70 -6.98
N THR A 297 14.20 15.70 -7.85
CA THR A 297 13.51 15.57 -9.15
C THR A 297 14.27 14.74 -10.17
N ASP A 298 15.59 14.68 -10.04
CA ASP A 298 16.53 13.95 -10.90
C ASP A 298 16.66 12.46 -10.56
N ARG A 299 16.13 12.04 -9.40
CA ARG A 299 16.20 10.65 -8.92
C ARG A 299 14.97 9.84 -9.32
N ALA A 300 15.15 8.59 -9.74
CA ALA A 300 14.03 7.68 -10.00
C ALA A 300 13.24 7.36 -8.72
N LEU A 301 11.94 7.11 -8.83
CA LEU A 301 11.07 6.87 -7.67
C LEU A 301 11.46 5.62 -6.88
N ALA A 302 11.77 4.52 -7.58
CA ALA A 302 12.25 3.28 -6.96
C ALA A 302 13.57 3.50 -6.21
N GLU A 303 14.48 4.31 -6.76
CA GLU A 303 15.76 4.63 -6.15
C GLU A 303 15.57 5.46 -4.87
N SER A 304 14.72 6.49 -4.91
CA SER A 304 14.41 7.29 -3.71
C SER A 304 13.80 6.44 -2.60
N LEU A 305 12.86 5.53 -2.92
CA LEU A 305 12.28 4.63 -1.92
C LEU A 305 13.32 3.63 -1.39
N MET A 306 14.22 3.14 -2.24
CA MET A 306 15.29 2.23 -1.82
C MET A 306 16.22 2.88 -0.79
N GLN A 307 16.60 4.16 -1.01
CA GLN A 307 17.43 4.89 -0.05
C GLN A 307 16.71 5.07 1.29
N LEU A 308 15.42 5.43 1.28
CA LEU A 308 14.60 5.48 2.50
C LEU A 308 14.62 4.14 3.23
N ALA A 309 14.43 3.03 2.50
CA ALA A 309 14.47 1.69 3.08
C ALA A 309 15.83 1.33 3.69
N GLN A 310 16.93 1.81 3.13
CA GLN A 310 18.28 1.53 3.62
C GLN A 310 18.68 2.34 4.87
N LEU A 311 17.94 3.41 5.21
CA LEU A 311 18.20 4.18 6.42
C LEU A 311 18.09 3.32 7.68
N ARG A 312 18.86 3.69 8.71
CA ARG A 312 18.67 3.13 10.06
C ARG A 312 17.29 3.51 10.59
N PRO A 313 16.66 2.67 11.44
CA PRO A 313 15.30 2.92 11.93
C PRO A 313 15.00 4.35 12.38
N ARG A 314 15.81 4.88 13.30
CA ARG A 314 15.64 6.24 13.84
C ARG A 314 15.90 7.33 12.80
N SER A 315 16.79 7.09 11.84
CA SER A 315 17.05 8.02 10.73
C SER A 315 15.85 8.09 9.79
N LEU A 316 15.26 6.93 9.44
CA LEU A 316 14.03 6.88 8.64
C LEU A 316 12.89 7.62 9.34
N GLU A 317 12.63 7.32 10.61
CA GLU A 317 11.53 7.97 11.34
C GLU A 317 11.72 9.49 11.44
N ARG A 318 12.94 9.95 11.73
CA ARG A 318 13.27 11.39 11.76
C ARG A 318 13.02 12.05 10.40
N LEU A 319 13.41 11.40 9.31
CA LEU A 319 13.18 11.96 7.97
C LEU A 319 11.69 12.01 7.64
N LEU A 320 10.92 10.98 7.98
CA LEU A 320 9.46 10.99 7.77
C LEU A 320 8.75 12.05 8.63
N LEU A 321 9.23 12.30 9.85
CA LEU A 321 8.77 13.43 10.67
C LEU A 321 9.11 14.77 9.99
N ALA A 322 10.33 14.95 9.51
CA ALA A 322 10.73 16.16 8.79
C ALA A 322 9.88 16.37 7.52
N ILE A 323 9.54 15.32 6.76
CA ILE A 323 8.62 15.42 5.60
C ILE A 323 7.25 16.02 6.01
N VAL A 324 6.81 15.78 7.24
CA VAL A 324 5.52 16.26 7.76
C VAL A 324 5.64 17.63 8.40
N GLU A 325 6.70 17.88 9.17
CA GLU A 325 6.88 19.04 10.05
C GLU A 325 7.76 20.15 9.42
N GLU A 326 8.79 19.78 8.65
CA GLU A 326 9.87 20.65 8.15
C GLU A 326 10.26 20.27 6.70
N PRO A 327 9.38 20.49 5.70
CA PRO A 327 9.56 19.94 4.35
C PRO A 327 10.81 20.44 3.62
N ASP A 328 11.23 21.68 3.85
CA ASP A 328 12.44 22.24 3.23
C ASP A 328 13.70 21.52 3.74
N LEU A 329 13.78 21.29 5.06
CA LEU A 329 14.85 20.50 5.68
C LEU A 329 14.84 19.05 5.19
N ALA A 330 13.65 18.46 5.02
CA ALA A 330 13.52 17.12 4.47
C ALA A 330 14.02 17.02 3.02
N ALA A 331 13.76 18.03 2.20
CA ALA A 331 14.25 18.11 0.82
C ALA A 331 15.79 18.20 0.78
N GLU A 332 16.39 19.07 1.58
CA GLU A 332 17.85 19.18 1.70
C GLU A 332 18.47 17.85 2.15
N TRP A 333 17.88 17.20 3.14
CA TRP A 333 18.36 15.90 3.60
C TRP A 333 18.26 14.85 2.49
N LEU A 334 17.13 14.74 1.79
CA LEU A 334 16.96 13.78 0.69
C LEU A 334 17.95 14.02 -0.46
N GLN A 335 18.28 15.28 -0.75
CA GLN A 335 19.28 15.63 -1.76
C GLN A 335 20.70 15.16 -1.38
N SER A 336 21.00 15.11 -0.07
CA SER A 336 22.30 14.68 0.47
C SER A 336 22.46 13.16 0.63
N LEU A 337 21.35 12.40 0.56
CA LEU A 337 21.35 10.93 0.57
C LEU A 337 21.75 10.38 -0.80
#